data_AF-A0A1H4IES3-F1
#
_entry.id   AF-A0A1H4IES3-F1
#
_cell.length_a   1.000
_cell.length_b   1.000
_cell.length_c   1.000
_cell.angle_alpha   90.00
_cell.angle_beta   90.00
_cell.angle_gamma   90.00
#
_symmetry.space_group_name_H-M   'P 1'
#
loop_
_entity.id
_entity.type
_entity.pdbx_description
1 polymer ?
#
loop_
_entity_poly.entity_id
_entity_poly.type
_entity_poly.pdbx_seq_one_letter_code
_entity_poly.pdbx_strand_id
1 'polypeptide(L)'
;MTTPFESPAPPPPGLAPVRPGRKLGPIADRVGSSHRAWLEPTRCSYITSGRTLSDLSEHVLLAKSKLSELLRGVGHYPRWEVVHRLSIELGIPNWPLYRLWRQGALDIGKSKEWIDRSSENTGAVPPGDQPLEHSGLRFMMEDDYRCYAAAFLAAGPCDDAIEDTFAILWLSWEDALASPDIRRYAWNILRATVLAKATYRDNLPELENAAFDTVAMYTHRSETGRITQLTESLELYKAISKLPPAQLDVMVLRYLCGASEERTSHLLGVPLAVVRSDERHAHRFLHSAITLPPETEGPVT
;
A
#
# COMPACT_ATOMS: atom_id res chain seq x y z
N MET A 1 -0.09 -78.09 14.82
CA MET A 1 -1.26 -77.19 14.75
C MET A 1 -0.77 -75.86 14.23
N THR A 2 -1.01 -75.59 12.94
CA THR A 2 -0.47 -74.44 12.22
C THR A 2 -1.65 -73.55 11.87
N THR A 3 -1.75 -72.38 12.51
CA THR A 3 -2.78 -71.37 12.23
C THR A 3 -2.46 -70.65 10.93
N PRO A 4 -3.43 -70.36 10.04
CA PRO A 4 -3.16 -69.62 8.81
C PRO A 4 -2.99 -68.13 9.09
N PHE A 5 -2.07 -67.52 8.37
CA PHE A 5 -1.80 -66.08 8.37
C PHE A 5 -2.83 -65.39 7.46
N GLU A 6 -3.68 -64.54 8.04
CA GLU A 6 -4.67 -63.74 7.31
C GLU A 6 -4.04 -62.40 6.89
N SER A 7 -4.00 -62.13 5.59
CA SER A 7 -3.48 -60.87 5.04
C SER A 7 -4.42 -59.69 5.35
N PRO A 8 -3.91 -58.50 5.70
CA PRO A 8 -4.75 -57.35 6.00
C PRO A 8 -5.36 -56.78 4.71
N ALA A 9 -6.62 -56.37 4.82
CA ALA A 9 -7.40 -55.75 3.74
C ALA A 9 -6.74 -54.46 3.19
N PRO A 10 -6.93 -54.14 1.90
CA PRO A 10 -6.39 -52.92 1.32
C PRO A 10 -7.06 -51.67 1.93
N PRO A 11 -6.32 -50.56 2.07
CA PRO A 11 -6.86 -49.32 2.61
C PRO A 11 -7.95 -48.74 1.68
N PRO A 12 -8.91 -47.98 2.23
CA PRO A 12 -9.95 -47.34 1.44
C PRO A 12 -9.35 -46.39 0.41
N PRO A 13 -9.97 -46.22 -0.77
CA PRO A 13 -9.46 -45.34 -1.81
C PRO A 13 -9.31 -43.92 -1.27
N GLY A 14 -8.07 -43.44 -1.24
CA GLY A 14 -7.76 -42.06 -0.88
C GLY A 14 -8.51 -41.09 -1.77
N LEU A 15 -9.00 -40.00 -1.18
CA LEU A 15 -9.60 -38.87 -1.88
C LEU A 15 -8.71 -38.48 -3.06
N ALA A 16 -9.25 -38.58 -4.27
CA ALA A 16 -8.54 -38.23 -5.48
C ALA A 16 -8.00 -36.78 -5.37
N PRO A 17 -6.76 -36.52 -5.81
CA PRO A 17 -6.20 -35.17 -5.78
C PRO A 17 -7.12 -34.22 -6.55
N VAL A 18 -7.57 -33.17 -5.87
CA VAL A 18 -8.40 -32.10 -6.42
C VAL A 18 -7.66 -31.55 -7.66
N ARG A 19 -8.23 -31.77 -8.84
CA ARG A 19 -7.63 -31.28 -10.09
C ARG A 19 -7.46 -29.76 -9.98
N PRO A 20 -6.25 -29.20 -10.19
CA PRO A 20 -6.05 -27.77 -10.09
C PRO A 20 -6.99 -27.04 -11.04
N GLY A 21 -7.87 -26.19 -10.51
CA GLY A 21 -8.68 -25.29 -11.30
C GLY A 21 -7.80 -24.39 -12.18
N ARG A 22 -8.36 -23.86 -13.28
CA ARG A 22 -7.65 -22.93 -14.16
C ARG A 22 -7.07 -21.76 -13.35
N LYS A 23 -5.77 -21.49 -13.53
CA LYS A 23 -5.07 -20.40 -12.84
C LYS A 23 -5.78 -19.06 -13.10
N LEU A 24 -5.96 -18.29 -12.04
CA LEU A 24 -6.59 -16.98 -12.08
C LEU A 24 -5.68 -15.97 -12.82
N GLY A 25 -6.19 -15.31 -13.86
CA GLY A 25 -5.45 -14.27 -14.59
C GLY A 25 -5.05 -13.06 -13.72
N PRO A 26 -4.19 -12.15 -14.20
CA PRO A 26 -3.74 -10.98 -13.44
C PRO A 26 -4.89 -10.02 -13.12
N ILE A 27 -4.69 -9.13 -12.15
CA ILE A 27 -5.57 -7.98 -11.90
C ILE A 27 -5.49 -7.05 -13.13
N ALA A 28 -6.63 -6.53 -13.57
CA ALA A 28 -6.66 -5.67 -14.75
C ALA A 28 -5.89 -4.35 -14.52
N ASP A 29 -5.21 -3.86 -15.56
CA ASP A 29 -4.36 -2.67 -15.49
C ASP A 29 -5.15 -1.40 -15.12
N ARG A 30 -6.43 -1.35 -15.53
CA ARG A 30 -7.38 -0.26 -15.24
C ARG A 30 -7.83 -0.16 -13.78
N VAL A 31 -7.48 -1.13 -12.93
CA VAL A 31 -7.88 -1.13 -11.52
C VAL A 31 -7.03 -0.12 -10.78
N GLY A 32 -7.66 0.95 -10.29
CA GLY A 32 -6.99 1.98 -9.49
C GLY A 32 -6.41 1.45 -8.18
N SER A 33 -5.44 2.17 -7.63
CA SER A 33 -4.71 1.80 -6.41
C SER A 33 -5.62 1.48 -5.22
N SER A 34 -6.64 2.29 -4.96
CA SER A 34 -7.55 2.06 -3.83
C SER A 34 -8.45 0.83 -4.00
N HIS A 35 -8.76 0.42 -5.23
CA HIS A 35 -9.39 -0.88 -5.47
C HIS A 35 -8.38 -2.02 -5.30
N ARG A 36 -7.14 -1.86 -5.77
CA ARG A 36 -6.08 -2.85 -5.55
C ARG A 36 -5.78 -3.07 -4.07
N ALA A 37 -5.88 -2.03 -3.24
CA ALA A 37 -5.55 -2.06 -1.82
C ALA A 37 -6.26 -3.17 -1.03
N TRP A 38 -7.53 -3.46 -1.33
CA TRP A 38 -8.21 -4.61 -0.74
C TRP A 38 -8.18 -5.86 -1.62
N LEU A 39 -8.15 -5.69 -2.94
CA LEU A 39 -8.23 -6.79 -3.90
C LEU A 39 -6.97 -7.65 -3.88
N GLU A 40 -5.79 -7.06 -3.73
CA GLU A 40 -4.52 -7.78 -3.69
C GLU A 40 -4.41 -8.68 -2.46
N PRO A 41 -4.59 -8.20 -1.20
CA PRO A 41 -4.59 -9.07 -0.03
C PRO A 41 -5.68 -10.15 -0.09
N THR A 42 -6.87 -9.82 -0.60
CA THR A 42 -7.97 -10.79 -0.78
C THR A 42 -7.58 -11.88 -1.78
N ARG A 43 -6.94 -11.49 -2.88
CA ARG A 43 -6.46 -12.42 -3.90
C ARG A 43 -5.32 -13.29 -3.37
N CYS A 44 -4.40 -12.75 -2.60
CA CYS A 44 -3.34 -13.51 -1.93
C CYS A 44 -3.96 -14.55 -0.99
N SER A 45 -4.90 -14.15 -0.14
CA SER A 45 -5.63 -15.06 0.76
C SER A 45 -6.33 -16.18 0.00
N TYR A 46 -6.97 -15.86 -1.13
CA TYR A 46 -7.56 -16.86 -2.02
C TYR A 46 -6.53 -17.86 -2.54
N ILE A 47 -5.40 -17.40 -3.07
CA ILE A 47 -4.35 -18.26 -3.62
C ILE A 47 -3.77 -19.17 -2.52
N THR A 48 -3.47 -18.61 -1.35
CA THR A 48 -2.91 -19.33 -0.20
C THR A 48 -3.89 -20.34 0.38
N SER A 49 -5.19 -20.07 0.34
CA SER A 49 -6.23 -21.00 0.83
C SER A 49 -6.27 -22.33 0.06
N GLY A 50 -5.72 -22.39 -1.16
CA GLY A 50 -5.77 -23.56 -2.03
C GLY A 50 -7.17 -23.90 -2.57
N ARG A 51 -8.20 -23.11 -2.26
CA ARG A 51 -9.59 -23.33 -2.71
C ARG A 51 -9.72 -23.10 -4.21
N THR A 52 -10.57 -23.86 -4.87
CA THR A 52 -10.92 -23.61 -6.27
C THR A 52 -12.04 -22.57 -6.38
N LEU A 53 -12.17 -21.93 -7.55
CA LEU A 53 -13.32 -21.07 -7.84
C LEU A 53 -14.65 -21.83 -7.77
N SER A 54 -14.64 -23.16 -7.93
CA SER A 54 -15.84 -23.98 -7.77
C SER A 54 -16.28 -24.01 -6.31
N ASP A 55 -15.34 -24.25 -5.40
CA ASP A 55 -15.60 -24.36 -3.97
C ASP A 55 -16.14 -23.04 -3.41
N LEU A 56 -15.55 -21.91 -3.84
CA LEU A 56 -16.04 -20.58 -3.46
C LEU A 56 -17.42 -20.25 -4.05
N SER A 57 -17.72 -20.74 -5.25
CA SER A 57 -18.99 -20.46 -5.95
C SER A 57 -20.20 -20.98 -5.19
N GLU A 58 -20.05 -22.13 -4.51
CA GLU A 58 -21.09 -22.76 -3.71
C GLU A 58 -21.45 -21.95 -2.46
N HIS A 59 -20.48 -21.24 -1.89
CA HIS A 59 -20.65 -20.54 -0.60
C HIS A 59 -20.92 -19.02 -0.77
N VAL A 60 -20.24 -18.36 -1.72
CA VAL A 60 -20.41 -16.92 -1.98
C VAL A 60 -21.69 -16.63 -2.80
N LEU A 61 -22.37 -17.68 -3.30
CA LEU A 61 -23.56 -17.60 -4.16
C LEU A 61 -23.33 -16.76 -5.42
N LEU A 62 -22.16 -16.94 -6.04
CA LEU A 62 -21.77 -16.29 -7.29
C LEU A 62 -21.27 -17.33 -8.29
N ALA A 63 -21.60 -17.15 -9.56
CA ALA A 63 -21.05 -17.99 -10.62
C ALA A 63 -19.52 -17.92 -10.67
N LYS A 64 -18.85 -19.03 -11.02
CA LYS A 64 -17.38 -19.11 -11.15
C LYS A 64 -16.78 -18.01 -12.03
N SER A 65 -17.46 -17.65 -13.12
CA SER A 65 -17.05 -16.56 -14.01
C SER A 65 -17.08 -15.20 -13.31
N LYS A 66 -18.10 -14.93 -12.49
CA LYS A 66 -18.23 -13.69 -11.71
C LYS A 66 -17.23 -13.59 -10.57
N LEU A 67 -16.93 -14.70 -9.89
CA LEU A 67 -15.84 -14.73 -8.92
C LEU A 67 -14.48 -14.46 -9.58
N SER A 68 -14.24 -15.03 -10.77
CA SER A 68 -13.03 -14.75 -11.54
C SER A 68 -12.95 -13.29 -12.03
N GLU A 69 -14.06 -12.67 -12.40
CA GLU A 69 -14.12 -11.25 -12.73
C GLU A 69 -13.78 -10.39 -11.51
N LEU A 70 -14.42 -10.66 -10.35
CA LEU A 70 -14.18 -9.96 -9.09
C LEU A 70 -12.71 -10.03 -8.67
N LEU A 71 -12.12 -11.23 -8.61
CA LEU A 71 -10.72 -11.43 -8.18
C LEU A 71 -9.67 -10.93 -9.19
N ARG A 72 -10.12 -10.37 -10.33
CA ARG A 72 -9.29 -9.67 -11.31
C ARG A 72 -9.61 -8.17 -11.39
N GLY A 73 -10.57 -7.67 -10.60
CA GLY A 73 -11.06 -6.30 -10.69
C GLY A 73 -11.67 -5.97 -12.05
N VAL A 74 -12.26 -6.96 -12.71
CA VAL A 74 -12.91 -6.80 -14.02
C VAL A 74 -14.41 -6.58 -13.80
N GLY A 75 -14.97 -5.56 -14.46
CA GLY A 75 -16.40 -5.28 -14.44
C GLY A 75 -16.75 -4.13 -13.50
N HIS A 76 -17.96 -4.17 -12.96
CA HIS A 76 -18.44 -3.16 -12.02
C HIS A 76 -17.81 -3.36 -10.64
N TYR A 77 -17.64 -2.26 -9.91
CA TYR A 77 -17.19 -2.32 -8.53
C TYR A 77 -18.16 -3.17 -7.69
N PRO A 78 -17.66 -4.14 -6.92
CA PRO A 78 -18.51 -5.10 -6.24
C PRO A 78 -19.28 -4.44 -5.10
N ARG A 79 -20.49 -4.93 -4.86
CA ARG A 79 -21.26 -4.63 -3.66
C ARG A 79 -20.60 -5.27 -2.44
N TRP A 80 -20.65 -4.59 -1.29
CA TRP A 80 -20.09 -5.09 -0.05
C TRP A 80 -20.66 -6.44 0.39
N GLU A 81 -21.93 -6.75 0.17
CA GLU A 81 -22.49 -8.06 0.56
C GLU A 81 -21.82 -9.23 -0.17
N VAL A 82 -21.26 -8.97 -1.36
CA VAL A 82 -20.46 -9.95 -2.09
C VAL A 82 -19.07 -10.08 -1.47
N VAL A 83 -18.41 -8.95 -1.20
CA VAL A 83 -17.06 -8.92 -0.62
C VAL A 83 -17.05 -9.49 0.79
N HIS A 84 -18.07 -9.23 1.59
CA HIS A 84 -18.24 -9.76 2.94
C HIS A 84 -18.46 -11.28 2.97
N ARG A 85 -19.23 -11.83 2.02
CA ARG A 85 -19.36 -13.30 1.92
C ARG A 85 -18.03 -13.94 1.53
N LEU A 86 -17.29 -13.31 0.62
CA LEU A 86 -15.97 -13.76 0.24
C LEU A 86 -14.99 -13.71 1.43
N SER A 87 -15.05 -12.67 2.27
CA SER A 87 -14.16 -12.55 3.43
C SER A 87 -14.42 -13.60 4.49
N ILE A 88 -15.70 -13.94 4.74
CA ILE A 88 -16.07 -15.06 5.62
C ILE A 88 -15.44 -16.37 5.11
N GLU A 89 -15.56 -16.66 3.82
CA GLU A 89 -15.03 -17.91 3.23
C GLU A 89 -13.51 -17.99 3.22
N LEU A 90 -12.84 -16.83 3.13
CA LEU A 90 -11.38 -16.73 3.11
C LEU A 90 -10.78 -16.48 4.49
N GLY A 91 -11.60 -16.30 5.54
CA GLY A 91 -11.14 -15.98 6.89
C GLY A 91 -10.44 -14.62 7.01
N ILE A 92 -10.83 -13.65 6.18
CA ILE A 92 -10.20 -12.32 6.12
C ILE A 92 -10.85 -11.39 7.14
N PRO A 93 -10.08 -10.56 7.89
CA PRO A 93 -10.65 -9.57 8.80
C PRO A 93 -11.60 -8.59 8.10
N ASN A 94 -12.85 -8.54 8.56
CA ASN A 94 -13.92 -7.79 7.90
C ASN A 94 -13.72 -6.27 7.97
N TRP A 95 -13.27 -5.74 9.10
CA TRP A 95 -13.12 -4.29 9.28
C TRP A 95 -12.14 -3.66 8.30
N PRO A 96 -10.85 -4.08 8.24
CA PRO A 96 -9.89 -3.44 7.34
C PRO A 96 -10.29 -3.64 5.88
N LEU A 97 -10.91 -4.78 5.56
CA LEU A 97 -11.48 -5.03 4.25
C LEU A 97 -12.61 -4.06 3.89
N TYR A 98 -13.55 -3.83 4.81
CA TYR A 98 -14.66 -2.89 4.62
C TYR A 98 -14.15 -1.47 4.39
N ARG A 99 -13.18 -1.03 5.19
CA ARG A 99 -12.60 0.31 5.09
C ARG A 99 -11.97 0.54 3.72
N LEU A 100 -11.12 -0.39 3.27
CA LEU A 100 -10.46 -0.29 1.97
C LEU A 100 -11.44 -0.45 0.80
N TRP A 101 -12.44 -1.33 0.93
CA TRP A 101 -13.53 -1.43 -0.04
C TRP A 101 -14.32 -0.11 -0.14
N ARG A 102 -14.60 0.54 0.99
CA ARG A 102 -15.28 1.84 1.04
C ARG A 102 -14.43 2.91 0.36
N GLN A 103 -13.13 2.97 0.65
CA GLN A 103 -12.23 3.94 0.01
C GLN A 103 -12.17 3.72 -1.50
N GLY A 104 -12.02 2.48 -1.96
CA GLY A 104 -12.04 2.16 -3.39
C GLY A 104 -13.37 2.51 -4.07
N ALA A 105 -14.50 2.48 -3.34
CA ALA A 105 -15.80 2.91 -3.86
C ALA A 105 -15.88 4.44 -4.01
N LEU A 106 -15.38 5.19 -3.02
CA LEU A 106 -15.36 6.65 -3.06
C LEU A 106 -14.47 7.16 -4.21
N ASP A 107 -13.30 6.56 -4.39
CA ASP A 107 -12.32 6.98 -5.41
C ASP A 107 -12.83 6.79 -6.85
N ILE A 108 -13.76 5.85 -7.07
CA ILE A 108 -14.43 5.68 -8.38
C ILE A 108 -15.74 6.48 -8.50
N GLY A 109 -16.03 7.36 -7.52
CA GLY A 109 -17.18 8.26 -7.52
C GLY A 109 -18.50 7.63 -7.06
N LYS A 110 -18.48 6.57 -6.24
CA LYS A 110 -19.72 6.08 -5.59
C LYS A 110 -20.15 7.03 -4.48
N SER A 111 -21.45 7.32 -4.43
CA SER A 111 -22.02 8.16 -3.37
C SER A 111 -22.07 7.42 -2.04
N LYS A 112 -22.13 8.18 -0.94
CA LYS A 112 -22.26 7.62 0.41
C LYS A 112 -23.53 6.78 0.54
N GLU A 113 -24.65 7.20 -0.05
CA GLU A 113 -25.91 6.45 -0.04
C GLU A 113 -25.83 5.13 -0.82
N TRP A 114 -24.93 5.03 -1.81
CA TRP A 114 -24.67 3.76 -2.49
C TRP A 114 -23.88 2.81 -1.59
N ILE A 115 -22.92 3.33 -0.83
CA ILE A 115 -22.09 2.60 0.13
C ILE A 115 -22.97 2.09 1.28
N ASP A 116 -23.77 2.96 1.87
CA ASP A 116 -24.67 2.64 2.98
C ASP A 116 -25.63 1.52 2.56
N ARG A 117 -26.35 1.68 1.45
CA ARG A 117 -27.21 0.62 0.88
C ARG A 117 -26.52 -0.69 0.58
N SER A 118 -25.23 -0.64 0.23
CA SER A 118 -24.47 -1.86 -0.02
C SER A 118 -24.04 -2.57 1.27
N SER A 119 -24.17 -1.93 2.43
CA SER A 119 -23.77 -2.46 3.73
C SER A 119 -24.93 -2.72 4.69
N GLU A 120 -26.12 -2.18 4.40
CA GLU A 120 -27.35 -2.30 5.20
C GLU A 120 -27.63 -3.73 5.68
N ASN A 121 -27.50 -4.73 4.80
CA ASN A 121 -27.84 -6.12 5.11
C ASN A 121 -26.73 -6.89 5.86
N THR A 122 -25.55 -6.29 6.03
CA THR A 122 -24.38 -6.96 6.65
C THR A 122 -24.25 -6.66 8.15
N GLY A 123 -25.00 -5.67 8.66
CA GLY A 123 -24.82 -5.15 10.02
C GLY A 123 -23.61 -4.22 10.12
N ALA A 124 -23.50 -3.50 11.25
CA ALA A 124 -22.31 -2.71 11.51
C ALA A 124 -21.09 -3.64 11.60
N VAL A 125 -20.01 -3.31 10.88
CA VAL A 125 -18.74 -4.04 10.97
C VAL A 125 -17.96 -3.42 12.14
N PRO A 126 -18.01 -3.99 13.36
CA PRO A 126 -17.18 -3.48 14.44
C PRO A 126 -15.70 -3.66 14.07
N PRO A 127 -14.79 -2.82 14.59
CA PRO A 127 -13.37 -3.17 14.60
C PRO A 127 -13.29 -4.55 15.25
N GLY A 128 -12.97 -5.58 14.46
CA GLY A 128 -12.82 -6.94 14.97
C GLY A 128 -11.62 -7.03 15.89
N ASP A 129 -11.20 -8.24 16.25
CA ASP A 129 -10.02 -8.48 17.06
C ASP A 129 -8.75 -8.05 16.31
N GLN A 130 -8.40 -6.77 16.44
CA GLN A 130 -7.17 -6.21 15.90
C GLN A 130 -5.98 -6.88 16.59
N PRO A 131 -5.01 -7.46 15.84
CA PRO A 131 -3.82 -8.06 16.44
C PRO A 131 -3.11 -7.05 17.33
N LEU A 132 -2.74 -7.45 18.55
CA LEU A 132 -2.11 -6.54 19.52
C LEU A 132 -0.79 -5.98 18.97
N GLU A 133 -0.02 -6.82 18.28
CA GLU A 133 1.25 -6.45 17.65
C GLU A 133 1.04 -5.46 16.50
N HIS A 134 -0.07 -5.56 15.77
CA HIS A 134 -0.45 -4.58 14.76
C HIS A 134 -0.76 -3.23 15.42
N SER A 135 -1.54 -3.21 16.51
CA SER A 135 -1.83 -1.99 17.27
C SER A 135 -0.57 -1.36 17.87
N GLY A 136 0.35 -2.18 18.39
CA GLY A 136 1.64 -1.74 18.88
C GLY A 136 2.51 -1.12 17.79
N LEU A 137 2.57 -1.76 16.61
CA LEU A 137 3.28 -1.21 15.45
C LEU A 137 2.71 0.15 15.04
N ARG A 138 1.37 0.26 14.95
CA ARG A 138 0.69 1.51 14.62
C ARG A 138 1.06 2.61 15.61
N PHE A 139 0.93 2.33 16.91
CA PHE A 139 1.28 3.28 17.96
C PHE A 139 2.73 3.79 17.86
N MET A 140 3.67 2.92 17.48
CA MET A 140 5.09 3.28 17.40
C MET A 140 5.49 4.06 16.14
N MET A 141 4.73 3.92 15.03
CA MET A 141 5.16 4.37 13.70
C MET A 141 4.26 5.44 13.07
N GLU A 142 3.02 5.59 13.56
CA GLU A 142 2.01 6.43 12.90
C GLU A 142 2.48 7.87 12.68
N ASP A 143 3.13 8.49 13.66
CA ASP A 143 3.58 9.89 13.56
C ASP A 143 4.66 10.07 12.49
N ASP A 144 5.64 9.16 12.41
CA ASP A 144 6.67 9.22 11.37
C ASP A 144 6.08 8.93 9.98
N TYR A 145 5.13 7.99 9.91
CA TYR A 145 4.45 7.67 8.66
C TYR A 145 3.64 8.85 8.16
N ARG A 146 2.96 9.55 9.07
CA ARG A 146 2.22 10.78 8.79
C ARG A 146 3.14 11.91 8.34
N CYS A 147 4.30 12.05 8.97
CA CYS A 147 5.30 13.04 8.56
C CYS A 147 5.83 12.76 7.14
N TYR A 148 6.11 11.50 6.80
CA TYR A 148 6.49 11.11 5.45
C TYR A 148 5.36 11.35 4.44
N ALA A 149 4.13 10.97 4.78
CA ALA A 149 2.97 11.15 3.90
C ALA A 149 2.67 12.63 3.62
N ALA A 150 2.81 13.49 4.63
CA ALA A 150 2.61 14.94 4.50
C ALA A 150 3.60 15.61 3.53
N ALA A 151 4.75 15.01 3.27
CA ALA A 151 5.68 15.51 2.25
C ALA A 151 5.09 15.46 0.84
N PHE A 152 4.16 14.52 0.58
CA PHE A 152 3.56 14.28 -0.73
C PHE A 152 2.08 14.67 -0.80
N LEU A 153 1.37 14.61 0.32
CA LEU A 153 -0.10 14.68 0.37
C LEU A 153 -0.59 15.84 1.22
N ALA A 154 -1.70 16.45 0.80
CA ALA A 154 -2.46 17.37 1.66
C ALA A 154 -3.09 16.61 2.84
N ALA A 155 -3.50 17.33 3.89
CA ALA A 155 -3.95 16.75 5.16
C ALA A 155 -5.03 15.65 5.02
N GLY A 156 -6.09 15.87 4.23
CA GLY A 156 -7.15 14.87 4.03
C GLY A 156 -6.64 13.57 3.39
N PRO A 157 -6.05 13.63 2.18
CA PRO A 157 -5.43 12.45 1.55
C PRO A 157 -4.32 11.80 2.39
N CYS A 158 -3.62 12.57 3.22
CA CYS A 158 -2.62 12.06 4.17
C CYS A 158 -3.27 11.14 5.21
N ASP A 159 -4.34 11.60 5.88
CA ASP A 159 -5.11 10.78 6.84
C ASP A 159 -5.61 9.48 6.19
N ASP A 160 -6.19 9.59 4.99
CA ASP A 160 -6.69 8.44 4.24
C ASP A 160 -5.57 7.45 3.90
N ALA A 161 -4.38 7.92 3.52
CA ALA A 161 -3.22 7.09 3.20
C ALA A 161 -2.68 6.33 4.42
N ILE A 162 -2.63 6.98 5.60
CA ILE A 162 -2.20 6.34 6.84
C ILE A 162 -3.17 5.24 7.24
N GLU A 163 -4.45 5.56 7.20
CA GLU A 163 -5.49 4.60 7.53
C GLU A 163 -5.60 3.47 6.49
N ASP A 164 -5.36 3.75 5.20
CA ASP A 164 -5.23 2.73 4.14
C ASP A 164 -4.04 1.80 4.44
N THR A 165 -2.89 2.38 4.78
CA THR A 165 -1.65 1.64 5.08
C THR A 165 -1.86 0.63 6.20
N PHE A 166 -2.43 1.06 7.33
CA PHE A 166 -2.68 0.17 8.45
C PHE A 166 -3.80 -0.84 8.17
N ALA A 167 -4.81 -0.48 7.38
CA ALA A 167 -5.81 -1.46 6.95
C ALA A 167 -5.21 -2.54 6.04
N ILE A 168 -4.32 -2.18 5.09
CA ILE A 168 -3.62 -3.15 4.23
C ILE A 168 -2.72 -4.04 5.10
N LEU A 169 -1.96 -3.46 6.02
CA LEU A 169 -1.11 -4.21 6.95
C LEU A 169 -1.89 -5.19 7.81
N TRP A 170 -3.08 -4.83 8.26
CA TRP A 170 -3.94 -5.75 9.00
C TRP A 170 -4.42 -6.89 8.10
N LEU A 171 -4.81 -6.61 6.84
CA LEU A 171 -5.22 -7.67 5.90
C LEU A 171 -4.09 -8.64 5.56
N SER A 172 -2.84 -8.17 5.52
CA SER A 172 -1.67 -8.97 5.18
C SER A 172 -0.77 -9.24 6.38
N TRP A 173 -1.34 -9.26 7.60
CA TRP A 173 -0.56 -9.35 8.83
C TRP A 173 0.29 -10.63 8.92
N GLU A 174 -0.25 -11.77 8.51
CA GLU A 174 0.48 -13.04 8.45
C GLU A 174 1.68 -12.97 7.47
N ASP A 175 1.51 -12.31 6.33
CA ASP A 175 2.60 -12.08 5.37
C ASP A 175 3.66 -11.13 5.96
N ALA A 176 3.23 -10.13 6.74
CA ALA A 176 4.12 -9.21 7.43
C ALA A 176 4.96 -9.92 8.51
N LEU A 177 4.36 -10.84 9.25
CA LEU A 177 5.04 -11.68 10.25
C LEU A 177 5.98 -12.70 9.60
N ALA A 178 5.65 -13.21 8.42
CA ALA A 178 6.51 -14.11 7.65
C ALA A 178 7.66 -13.39 6.91
N SER A 179 7.60 -12.05 6.80
CA SER A 179 8.64 -11.24 6.17
C SER A 179 9.96 -11.29 6.95
N PRO A 180 11.12 -11.27 6.26
CA PRO A 180 12.43 -11.16 6.92
C PRO A 180 12.57 -9.90 7.80
N ASP A 181 11.87 -8.83 7.45
CA ASP A 181 11.81 -7.60 8.24
C ASP A 181 10.40 -6.98 8.12
N ILE A 182 9.67 -6.94 9.24
CA ILE A 182 8.31 -6.38 9.31
C ILE A 182 8.29 -4.87 9.11
N ARG A 183 9.34 -4.15 9.53
CA ARG A 183 9.43 -2.68 9.36
C ARG A 183 9.59 -2.35 7.88
N ARG A 184 10.47 -3.08 7.19
CA ARG A 184 10.64 -2.93 5.74
C ARG A 184 9.36 -3.28 4.98
N TYR A 185 8.65 -4.33 5.40
CA TYR A 185 7.37 -4.71 4.82
C TYR A 185 6.32 -3.60 4.98
N ALA A 186 6.17 -3.07 6.20
CA ALA A 186 5.26 -1.98 6.52
C ALA A 186 5.62 -0.67 5.78
N TRP A 187 6.91 -0.35 5.70
CA TRP A 187 7.39 0.82 4.96
C TRP A 187 7.02 0.74 3.48
N ASN A 188 7.17 -0.43 2.85
CA ASN A 188 6.82 -0.60 1.45
C ASN A 188 5.32 -0.41 1.20
N ILE A 189 4.46 -0.87 2.12
CA ILE A 189 3.00 -0.62 2.04
C ILE A 189 2.70 0.86 2.17
N LEU A 190 3.29 1.54 3.17
CA LEU A 190 3.13 2.99 3.35
C LEU A 190 3.53 3.72 2.08
N ARG A 191 4.76 3.48 1.62
CA ARG A 191 5.34 4.13 0.45
C ARG A 191 4.47 3.93 -0.79
N ALA A 192 4.03 2.71 -1.06
CA ALA A 192 3.16 2.42 -2.19
C ALA A 192 1.82 3.15 -2.07
N THR A 193 1.24 3.18 -0.87
CA THR A 193 -0.05 3.84 -0.61
C THR A 193 0.03 5.36 -0.78
N VAL A 194 1.05 5.98 -0.20
CA VAL A 194 1.30 7.43 -0.31
C VAL A 194 1.57 7.83 -1.76
N LEU A 195 2.51 7.15 -2.42
CA LEU A 195 2.87 7.47 -3.81
C LEU A 195 1.76 7.15 -4.80
N ALA A 196 0.83 6.25 -4.49
CA ALA A 196 -0.33 6.02 -5.35
C ALA A 196 -1.40 7.12 -5.26
N LYS A 197 -1.35 7.95 -4.22
CA LYS A 197 -2.25 9.11 -4.03
C LYS A 197 -1.57 10.46 -4.31
N ALA A 198 -0.25 10.46 -4.49
CA ALA A 198 0.52 11.66 -4.79
C ALA A 198 0.15 12.23 -6.16
N THR A 199 0.23 13.55 -6.30
CA THR A 199 0.20 14.21 -7.60
C THR A 199 1.51 13.96 -8.33
N TYR A 200 1.44 13.72 -9.64
CA TYR A 200 2.62 13.54 -10.47
C TYR A 200 2.72 14.64 -11.52
N ARG A 201 3.93 15.17 -11.70
CA ARG A 201 4.32 16.04 -12.81
C ARG A 201 5.56 15.45 -13.48
N ASP A 202 5.53 15.31 -14.80
CA ASP A 202 6.63 14.71 -15.57
C ASP A 202 7.03 13.29 -15.07
N ASN A 203 6.05 12.49 -14.63
CA ASN A 203 6.23 11.17 -14.00
C ASN A 203 7.00 11.18 -12.66
N LEU A 204 7.10 12.33 -12.00
CA LEU A 204 7.73 12.48 -10.69
C LEU A 204 6.69 12.88 -9.64
N PRO A 205 6.76 12.33 -8.42
CA PRO A 205 5.87 12.74 -7.35
C PRO A 205 6.15 14.20 -6.97
N GLU A 206 5.10 15.00 -6.85
CA GLU A 206 5.21 16.38 -6.37
C GLU A 206 5.46 16.41 -4.86
N LEU A 207 6.42 17.23 -4.45
CA LEU A 207 6.78 17.51 -3.05
C LEU A 207 6.36 18.94 -2.64
N GLU A 208 5.48 19.58 -3.41
CA GLU A 208 5.11 20.99 -3.22
C GLU A 208 4.49 21.24 -1.84
N ASN A 209 3.76 20.28 -1.27
CA ASN A 209 3.19 20.38 0.09
C ASN A 209 4.28 20.63 1.14
N ALA A 210 5.44 19.97 1.02
CA ALA A 210 6.58 20.21 1.91
C ALA A 210 7.18 21.62 1.76
N ALA A 211 7.02 22.28 0.60
CA ALA A 211 7.60 23.61 0.34
C ALA A 211 6.87 24.72 1.08
N PHE A 212 5.57 24.55 1.28
CA PHE A 212 4.76 25.51 2.01
C PHE A 212 4.93 25.42 3.55
N ASP A 213 5.35 24.26 4.06
CA ASP A 213 5.60 24.03 5.50
C ASP A 213 7.04 24.33 5.95
N THR A 214 7.94 24.78 5.06
CA THR A 214 9.32 25.07 5.44
C THR A 214 9.40 26.25 6.42
N VAL A 215 10.00 26.02 7.60
CA VAL A 215 10.27 27.05 8.64
C VAL A 215 10.96 28.30 8.07
N ALA A 216 11.76 28.14 7.00
CA ALA A 216 12.43 29.22 6.27
C ALA A 216 11.48 30.29 5.68
N MET A 217 10.21 29.96 5.40
CA MET A 217 9.21 30.92 4.92
C MET A 217 8.86 31.97 5.97
N TYR A 218 8.89 31.59 7.24
CA TYR A 218 8.48 32.44 8.36
C TYR A 218 9.63 33.32 8.88
N THR A 219 10.88 33.01 8.52
CA THR A 219 12.07 33.75 8.98
C THR A 219 12.38 34.99 8.14
N HIS A 220 11.94 35.06 6.87
CA HIS A 220 12.13 36.25 6.05
C HIS A 220 11.07 37.32 6.32
N ARG A 221 11.52 38.55 6.62
CA ARG A 221 10.65 39.72 6.88
C ARG A 221 10.14 40.42 5.62
N SER A 222 10.83 40.26 4.49
CA SER A 222 10.45 40.89 3.21
C SER A 222 9.74 39.89 2.29
N GLU A 223 8.72 40.36 1.60
CA GLU A 223 7.92 39.59 0.63
C GLU A 223 8.80 39.02 -0.50
N THR A 224 9.73 39.82 -1.04
CA THR A 224 10.68 39.36 -2.07
C THR A 224 11.59 38.25 -1.55
N GLY A 225 12.06 38.34 -0.31
CA GLY A 225 12.91 37.30 0.29
C GLY A 225 12.17 35.97 0.49
N ARG A 226 10.87 36.01 0.81
CA ARG A 226 10.03 34.81 0.91
C ARG A 226 9.83 34.15 -0.46
N ILE A 227 9.60 34.95 -1.50
CA ILE A 227 9.41 34.45 -2.87
C ILE A 227 10.68 33.78 -3.40
N THR A 228 11.85 34.38 -3.17
CA THR A 228 13.13 33.78 -3.56
C THR A 228 13.37 32.45 -2.84
N GLN A 229 13.18 32.41 -1.52
CA GLN A 229 13.32 31.19 -0.73
C GLN A 229 12.35 30.09 -1.18
N LEU A 230 11.10 30.43 -1.51
CA LEU A 230 10.12 29.49 -2.04
C LEU A 230 10.55 28.91 -3.39
N THR A 231 11.06 29.76 -4.28
CA THR A 231 11.56 29.31 -5.59
C THR A 231 12.74 28.34 -5.43
N GLU A 232 13.69 28.66 -4.55
CA GLU A 232 14.85 27.79 -4.27
C GLU A 232 14.43 26.46 -3.64
N SER A 233 13.51 26.47 -2.67
CA SER A 233 12.96 25.26 -2.06
C SER A 233 12.23 24.38 -3.07
N LEU A 234 11.44 24.98 -3.98
CA LEU A 234 10.72 24.25 -5.03
C LEU A 234 11.68 23.57 -6.01
N GLU A 235 12.74 24.25 -6.45
CA GLU A 235 13.75 23.65 -7.33
C GLU A 235 14.51 22.51 -6.64
N LEU A 236 14.87 22.67 -5.36
CA LEU A 236 15.48 21.60 -4.57
C LEU A 236 14.55 20.39 -4.47
N TYR A 237 13.27 20.59 -4.17
CA TYR A 237 12.32 19.50 -4.02
C TYR A 237 12.01 18.81 -5.35
N LYS A 238 11.99 19.56 -6.45
CA LYS A 238 11.95 19.00 -7.81
C LYS A 238 13.21 18.19 -8.14
N ALA A 239 14.38 18.56 -7.63
CA ALA A 239 15.58 17.76 -7.77
C ALA A 239 15.53 16.49 -6.90
N ILE A 240 14.99 16.58 -5.68
CA ILE A 240 14.79 15.43 -4.79
C ILE A 240 13.80 14.43 -5.39
N SER A 241 12.70 14.86 -6.02
CA SER A 241 11.72 13.95 -6.61
C SER A 241 12.26 13.08 -7.75
N LYS A 242 13.38 13.47 -8.35
CA LYS A 242 14.11 12.72 -9.39
C LYS A 242 15.01 11.61 -8.84
N LEU A 243 15.20 11.55 -7.52
CA LEU A 243 16.06 10.55 -6.91
C LEU A 243 15.50 9.13 -7.08
N PRO A 244 16.37 8.11 -7.16
CA PRO A 244 15.96 6.72 -7.04
C PRO A 244 15.13 6.48 -5.76
N PRO A 245 14.17 5.53 -5.78
CA PRO A 245 13.23 5.26 -4.68
C PRO A 245 13.83 5.27 -3.26
N ALA A 246 14.91 4.51 -3.02
CA ALA A 246 15.54 4.43 -1.71
C ALA A 246 16.20 5.75 -1.28
N GLN A 247 16.80 6.46 -2.23
CA GLN A 247 17.44 7.76 -1.99
C GLN A 247 16.39 8.84 -1.71
N LEU A 248 15.28 8.84 -2.45
CA LEU A 248 14.14 9.71 -2.19
C LEU A 248 13.62 9.51 -0.76
N ASP A 249 13.36 8.26 -0.36
CA ASP A 249 12.83 7.95 0.98
C ASP A 249 13.78 8.43 2.08
N VAL A 250 15.09 8.19 1.93
CA VAL A 250 16.11 8.68 2.86
C VAL A 250 16.11 10.19 2.91
N MET A 251 16.10 10.89 1.77
CA MET A 251 16.14 12.35 1.74
C MET A 251 14.89 12.98 2.37
N VAL A 252 13.70 12.43 2.10
CA VAL A 252 12.44 12.90 2.70
C VAL A 252 12.49 12.70 4.22
N LEU A 253 12.79 11.49 4.70
CA LEU A 253 12.82 11.22 6.14
C LEU A 253 13.87 12.09 6.87
N ARG A 254 15.05 12.26 6.29
CA ARG A 254 16.16 12.97 6.93
C ARG A 254 15.96 14.48 6.96
N TYR A 255 15.50 15.04 5.85
CA TYR A 255 15.54 16.49 5.65
C TYR A 255 14.17 17.17 5.66
N LEU A 256 13.10 16.45 5.28
CA LEU A 256 11.74 16.98 5.34
C LEU A 256 11.05 16.57 6.66
N CYS A 257 11.32 15.35 7.14
CA CYS A 257 10.76 14.86 8.41
C CYS A 257 11.68 15.04 9.62
N GLY A 258 12.95 15.40 9.43
CA GLY A 258 13.91 15.64 10.51
C GLY A 258 14.34 14.38 11.29
N ALA A 259 14.18 13.18 10.72
CA ALA A 259 14.54 11.94 11.38
C ALA A 259 16.07 11.75 11.49
N SER A 260 16.53 11.16 12.60
CA SER A 260 17.94 10.75 12.75
C SER A 260 18.30 9.58 11.82
N GLU A 261 19.59 9.31 11.59
CA GLU A 261 20.01 8.21 10.71
C GLU A 261 19.54 6.86 11.26
N GLU A 262 19.56 6.72 12.58
CA GLU A 262 19.09 5.56 13.31
C GLU A 262 17.58 5.40 13.20
N ARG A 263 16.82 6.51 13.32
CA ARG A 263 15.37 6.47 13.15
C ARG A 263 14.99 6.14 11.70
N THR A 264 15.66 6.73 10.72
CA THR A 264 15.49 6.38 9.29
C THR A 264 15.82 4.91 9.04
N SER A 265 16.95 4.41 9.56
CA SER A 265 17.33 2.99 9.45
C SER A 265 16.27 2.07 10.05
N HIS A 266 15.73 2.44 11.21
CA HIS A 266 14.66 1.71 11.87
C HIS A 266 13.38 1.69 11.01
N LEU A 267 12.89 2.84 10.58
CA LEU A 267 11.65 2.97 9.78
C LEU A 267 11.74 2.18 8.47
N LEU A 268 12.84 2.33 7.73
CA LEU A 268 13.04 1.66 6.44
C LEU A 268 13.30 0.15 6.57
N GLY A 269 13.67 -0.33 7.75
CA GLY A 269 14.12 -1.71 7.96
C GLY A 269 15.38 -2.04 7.14
N VAL A 270 16.33 -1.10 7.09
CA VAL A 270 17.62 -1.26 6.39
C VAL A 270 18.80 -0.92 7.31
N PRO A 271 19.99 -1.50 7.11
CA PRO A 271 21.16 -1.17 7.92
C PRO A 271 21.55 0.32 7.84
N LEU A 272 22.06 0.87 8.94
CA LEU A 272 22.53 2.27 9.02
C LEU A 272 23.54 2.64 7.91
N ALA A 273 24.41 1.70 7.53
CA ALA A 273 25.36 1.89 6.45
C ALA A 273 24.68 2.13 5.07
N VAL A 274 23.51 1.53 4.85
CA VAL A 274 22.69 1.73 3.64
C VAL A 274 22.12 3.15 3.64
N VAL A 275 21.52 3.60 4.76
CA VAL A 275 21.01 4.97 4.90
C VAL A 275 22.10 6.00 4.56
N ARG A 276 23.27 5.88 5.20
CA ARG A 276 24.42 6.77 4.95
C ARG A 276 24.91 6.70 3.50
N SER A 277 24.87 5.52 2.91
CA SER A 277 25.26 5.36 1.51
C SER A 277 24.27 6.07 0.59
N ASP A 278 22.97 5.82 0.74
CA ASP A 278 21.92 6.42 -0.07
C ASP A 278 21.92 7.95 0.06
N GLU A 279 22.08 8.47 1.29
CA GLU A 279 22.24 9.91 1.55
C GLU A 279 23.44 10.50 0.78
N ARG A 280 24.63 9.86 0.84
CA ARG A 280 25.80 10.32 0.08
C ARG A 280 25.59 10.28 -1.44
N HIS A 281 24.85 9.29 -1.95
CA HIS A 281 24.55 9.22 -3.39
C HIS A 281 23.56 10.31 -3.80
N ALA A 282 22.53 10.55 -2.97
CA ALA A 282 21.56 11.62 -3.17
C ALA A 282 22.24 13.00 -3.18
N HIS A 283 23.11 13.29 -2.21
CA HIS A 283 23.86 14.56 -2.18
C HIS A 283 24.70 14.78 -3.42
N ARG A 284 25.39 13.75 -3.92
CA ARG A 284 26.17 13.86 -5.16
C ARG A 284 25.28 14.14 -6.37
N PHE A 285 24.13 13.47 -6.46
CA PHE A 285 23.15 13.73 -7.51
C PHE A 285 22.62 15.17 -7.45
N LEU A 286 22.19 15.62 -6.27
CA LEU A 286 21.64 16.97 -6.08
C LEU A 286 22.68 18.05 -6.38
N HIS A 287 23.92 17.88 -5.92
CA HIS A 287 25.00 18.81 -6.25
C HIS A 287 25.22 18.90 -7.76
N SER A 288 25.18 17.77 -8.49
CA SER A 288 25.29 17.77 -9.95
C SER A 288 24.09 18.43 -10.64
N ALA A 289 22.88 18.20 -10.13
CA ALA A 289 21.64 18.70 -10.73
C ALA A 289 21.43 20.21 -10.51
N ILE A 290 21.93 20.76 -9.40
CA ILE A 290 21.77 22.18 -9.05
C ILE A 290 22.93 23.03 -9.60
N THR A 291 24.15 22.48 -9.71
CA THR A 291 25.34 23.24 -10.15
C THR A 291 25.47 23.33 -11.67
N LEU A 292 24.87 22.42 -12.44
CA LEU A 292 24.93 22.45 -13.90
C LEU A 292 23.76 23.31 -14.44
N PRO A 293 24.01 24.41 -15.17
CA PRO A 293 22.92 25.13 -15.85
C PRO A 293 22.27 24.20 -16.90
N PRO A 294 20.96 24.34 -17.18
CA PRO A 294 20.33 23.60 -18.26
C PRO A 294 21.10 23.91 -19.55
N GLU A 295 21.50 22.87 -20.28
CA GLU A 295 22.16 23.01 -21.58
C GLU A 295 21.32 23.97 -22.43
N THR A 296 21.92 25.14 -22.69
CA THR A 296 21.32 26.16 -23.53
C THR A 296 21.22 25.53 -24.91
N GLU A 297 20.00 25.31 -25.41
CA GLU A 297 19.76 24.98 -26.81
C GLU A 297 20.55 26.00 -27.65
N GLY A 298 21.62 25.52 -28.29
CA GLY A 298 22.47 26.35 -29.13
C GLY A 298 21.64 26.92 -30.29
N PRO A 299 21.94 28.15 -30.74
CA PRO A 299 21.17 28.77 -31.80
C PRO A 299 21.34 27.96 -33.10
N VAL A 300 20.21 27.56 -33.68
CA VAL A 300 20.16 27.02 -35.04
C VAL A 300 20.49 28.18 -35.97
N THR A 301 21.73 28.21 -36.47
CA THR A 301 22.12 28.96 -37.67
C THR A 301 21.76 28.19 -38.92
#